data_AF-A0AAU5K146-F1
#
_entry.id   AF-A0AAU5K146-F1
#
_cell.length_a   1.000
_cell.length_b   1.000
_cell.length_c   1.000
_cell.angle_alpha   90.00
_cell.angle_beta   90.00
_cell.angle_gamma   90.00
#
_symmetry.space_group_name_H-M   'P 1'
#
loop_
_entity.id
_entity.type
_entity.pdbx_description
1 polymer ?
#
loop_
_entity_poly.entity_id
_entity_poly.type
_entity_poly.pdbx_seq_one_letter_code
_entity_poly.pdbx_strand_id
1 'polypeptide(L)'
;MPRGSPNSTTDSTTTTAGTGSARTGPATVLDTASAGWLRAVGRIEQLTPADPAVHALQRAVGALPLRGARDLLRGRPLGHPLHPVLVQVPVGCFLSAGVLDIVPGGQPAATTLMAVGLAGAAPAALAGWVDWADLPPQQARVGLAHAVSNVAMIACYVTSLRARTRGHPVKGRVWSFAGLTALAVSGALGGHVAYRRTVADQAAPPAGPQAVPPATPDTPR
;
A
#
# COMPACT_ATOMS: atom_id res chain seq x y z
N MET A 1 -20.25 -77.31 10.63
CA MET A 1 -19.98 -77.72 12.03
C MET A 1 -18.49 -78.06 12.16
N PRO A 2 -17.82 -77.87 13.31
CA PRO A 2 -17.78 -76.71 14.23
C PRO A 2 -16.31 -76.34 14.62
N ARG A 3 -16.00 -75.13 15.09
CA ARG A 3 -15.63 -74.72 16.49
C ARG A 3 -14.68 -73.51 16.31
N GLY A 4 -14.61 -72.44 17.08
CA GLY A 4 -15.20 -72.00 18.34
C GLY A 4 -14.33 -70.80 18.80
N SER A 5 -14.96 -69.69 19.22
CA SER A 5 -14.32 -68.47 19.75
C SER A 5 -13.61 -68.72 21.10
N PRO A 6 -12.78 -67.78 21.64
CA PRO A 6 -13.36 -66.70 22.47
C PRO A 6 -12.60 -65.34 22.49
N ASN A 7 -13.42 -64.28 22.49
CA ASN A 7 -13.44 -63.10 23.37
C ASN A 7 -12.15 -62.56 24.05
N SER A 8 -11.87 -61.27 23.85
CA SER A 8 -11.45 -60.36 24.93
C SER A 8 -11.95 -58.94 24.69
N THR A 9 -13.06 -58.65 25.37
CA THR A 9 -13.48 -57.33 25.83
C THR A 9 -12.37 -56.60 26.59
N THR A 10 -12.06 -55.37 26.18
CA THR A 10 -11.92 -54.25 27.11
C THR A 10 -12.62 -53.03 26.53
N ASP A 11 -13.66 -52.66 27.26
CA ASP A 11 -14.49 -51.49 27.05
C ASP A 11 -13.88 -50.30 27.82
N SER A 12 -14.25 -49.10 27.38
CA SER A 12 -14.20 -47.83 28.11
C SER A 12 -12.83 -47.20 28.41
N THR A 13 -12.54 -46.07 27.76
CA THR A 13 -12.78 -44.74 28.37
C THR A 13 -12.37 -43.59 27.43
N THR A 14 -13.38 -42.81 27.04
CA THR A 14 -13.40 -41.35 27.05
C THR A 14 -12.07 -40.60 26.85
N THR A 15 -11.90 -40.00 25.67
CA THR A 15 -11.45 -38.61 25.61
C THR A 15 -12.35 -37.88 24.62
N THR A 16 -13.22 -37.08 25.22
CA THR A 16 -14.12 -36.09 24.65
C THR A 16 -13.60 -35.48 23.36
N ALA A 17 -14.44 -35.56 22.32
CA ALA A 17 -14.47 -34.60 21.25
C ALA A 17 -14.34 -33.19 21.84
N GLY A 18 -13.20 -32.54 21.57
CA GLY A 18 -13.06 -31.12 21.77
C GLY A 18 -14.13 -30.46 20.92
N THR A 19 -15.24 -30.08 21.55
CA THR A 19 -16.05 -28.94 21.15
C THR A 19 -15.06 -27.85 20.78
N GLY A 20 -14.85 -27.65 19.48
CA GLY A 20 -14.13 -26.50 18.95
C GLY A 20 -14.89 -25.29 19.46
N SER A 21 -14.42 -24.78 20.60
CA SER A 21 -14.85 -23.55 21.23
C SER A 21 -15.04 -22.56 20.10
N ALA A 22 -16.29 -22.18 19.86
CA ALA A 22 -16.62 -21.14 18.90
C ALA A 22 -15.64 -20.01 19.19
N ARG A 23 -14.75 -19.70 18.25
CA ARG A 23 -13.82 -18.58 18.40
C ARG A 23 -14.69 -17.34 18.53
N THR A 24 -15.03 -16.97 19.75
CA THR A 24 -15.74 -15.75 20.13
C THR A 24 -14.71 -14.91 20.84
N GLY A 25 -13.84 -14.28 20.05
CA GLY A 25 -12.71 -13.50 20.55
C GLY A 25 -12.22 -12.47 19.53
N PRO A 26 -11.17 -11.69 19.87
CA PRO A 26 -10.57 -10.66 19.00
C PRO A 26 -10.15 -11.18 17.62
N ALA A 27 -9.85 -12.47 17.50
CA ALA A 27 -9.60 -13.14 16.22
C ALA A 27 -10.78 -12.99 15.24
N THR A 28 -12.02 -13.08 15.74
CA THR A 28 -13.25 -12.96 14.93
C THR A 28 -13.48 -11.53 14.45
N VAL A 29 -13.10 -10.55 15.25
CA VAL A 29 -13.17 -9.12 14.88
C VAL A 29 -12.15 -8.81 13.78
N LEU A 30 -10.92 -9.30 13.92
CA LEU A 30 -9.87 -9.16 12.90
C LEU A 30 -10.23 -9.90 11.60
N ASP A 31 -10.81 -11.11 11.70
CA ASP A 31 -11.30 -11.87 10.55
C ASP A 31 -12.43 -11.12 9.82
N THR A 32 -13.33 -10.49 10.58
CA THR A 32 -14.44 -9.70 10.01
C THR A 32 -13.93 -8.41 9.35
N ALA A 33 -13.00 -7.71 10.01
CA ALA A 33 -12.40 -6.48 9.50
C ALA A 33 -11.58 -6.74 8.23
N SER A 34 -10.77 -7.81 8.22
CA SER A 34 -10.00 -8.21 7.04
C SER A 34 -10.90 -8.63 5.89
N ALA A 35 -11.96 -9.40 6.15
CA ALA A 35 -12.96 -9.72 5.13
C ALA A 35 -13.67 -8.45 4.59
N GLY A 36 -13.98 -7.49 5.47
CA GLY A 36 -14.53 -6.18 5.09
C GLY A 36 -13.59 -5.41 4.18
N TRP A 37 -12.31 -5.33 4.55
CA TRP A 37 -11.25 -4.68 3.77
C TRP A 37 -11.08 -5.30 2.39
N LEU A 38 -10.92 -6.62 2.31
CA LEU A 38 -10.76 -7.33 1.04
C LEU A 38 -11.97 -7.15 0.12
N ARG A 39 -13.19 -7.13 0.68
CA ARG A 39 -14.40 -6.80 -0.08
C ARG A 39 -14.37 -5.36 -0.61
N ALA A 40 -13.92 -4.39 0.19
CA ALA A 40 -13.81 -3.00 -0.24
C ALA A 40 -12.79 -2.83 -1.38
N VAL A 41 -11.60 -3.44 -1.24
CA VAL A 41 -10.56 -3.41 -2.28
C VAL A 41 -11.04 -4.13 -3.54
N GLY A 42 -11.63 -5.32 -3.41
CA GLY A 42 -12.18 -6.07 -4.54
C GLY A 42 -13.29 -5.29 -5.28
N ARG A 43 -14.10 -4.51 -4.55
CA ARG A 43 -15.05 -3.58 -5.17
C ARG A 43 -14.35 -2.51 -5.99
N ILE A 44 -13.30 -1.87 -5.45
CA ILE A 44 -12.51 -0.87 -6.18
C ILE A 44 -11.87 -1.47 -7.44
N GLU A 45 -11.31 -2.67 -7.34
CA GLU A 45 -10.74 -3.39 -8.48
C GLU A 45 -11.77 -3.65 -9.58
N GLN A 46 -13.05 -3.80 -9.25
CA GLN A 46 -14.15 -4.05 -10.19
C GLN A 46 -14.84 -2.78 -10.70
N LEU A 47 -14.40 -1.58 -10.30
CA LEU A 47 -14.97 -0.30 -10.76
C LEU A 47 -14.58 0.02 -12.22
N THR A 48 -15.02 -0.78 -13.18
CA THR A 48 -14.88 -0.52 -14.62
C THR A 48 -15.40 0.86 -15.06
N PRO A 49 -16.44 1.47 -14.45
CA PRO A 49 -16.84 2.82 -14.81
C PRO A 49 -15.77 3.90 -14.53
N ALA A 50 -14.74 3.60 -13.73
CA ALA A 50 -13.63 4.52 -13.48
C ALA A 50 -12.55 4.49 -14.59
N ASP A 51 -12.60 3.52 -15.52
CA ASP A 51 -11.58 3.33 -16.55
C ASP A 51 -11.38 4.55 -17.45
N PRO A 52 -12.42 5.27 -17.92
CA PRO A 52 -12.23 6.46 -18.75
C PRO A 52 -11.42 7.54 -18.02
N ALA A 53 -11.66 7.72 -16.72
CA ALA A 53 -10.94 8.68 -15.89
C ALA A 53 -9.48 8.22 -15.66
N VAL A 54 -9.28 6.93 -15.35
CA VAL A 54 -7.94 6.33 -15.21
C VAL A 54 -7.14 6.54 -16.49
N HIS A 55 -7.68 6.18 -17.65
CA HIS A 55 -6.98 6.31 -18.93
C HIS A 55 -6.75 7.77 -19.33
N ALA A 56 -7.69 8.68 -19.05
CA ALA A 56 -7.47 10.11 -19.27
C ALA A 56 -6.28 10.62 -18.45
N LEU A 57 -6.21 10.22 -17.18
CA LEU A 57 -5.15 10.65 -16.27
C LEU A 57 -3.80 10.00 -16.59
N GLN A 58 -3.78 8.71 -16.93
CA GLN A 58 -2.57 8.02 -17.41
C GLN A 58 -2.00 8.69 -18.67
N ARG A 59 -2.87 9.08 -19.62
CA ARG A 59 -2.46 9.84 -20.81
C ARG A 59 -1.89 11.21 -20.44
N ALA A 60 -2.54 11.95 -19.54
CA ALA A 60 -2.06 13.25 -19.10
C ALA A 60 -0.67 13.17 -18.44
N VAL A 61 -0.48 12.22 -17.51
CA VAL A 61 0.82 11.98 -16.87
C VAL A 61 1.85 11.53 -17.91
N GLY A 62 1.46 10.66 -18.84
CA GLY A 62 2.33 10.17 -19.91
C GLY A 62 2.80 11.24 -20.89
N ALA A 63 2.01 12.29 -21.09
CA ALA A 63 2.30 13.42 -21.96
C ALA A 63 3.19 14.50 -21.34
N LEU A 64 3.45 14.45 -20.02
CA LEU A 64 4.31 15.42 -19.36
C LEU A 64 5.75 15.36 -19.94
N PRO A 65 6.36 16.50 -20.31
CA PRO A 65 7.69 16.55 -20.93
C PRO A 65 8.81 16.37 -19.90
N LEU A 66 8.79 15.27 -19.14
CA LEU A 66 9.75 14.94 -18.07
C LEU A 66 11.06 14.34 -18.61
N ARG A 67 11.59 14.83 -19.74
CA ARG A 67 12.78 14.26 -20.41
C ARG A 67 13.95 14.12 -19.41
N GLY A 68 14.55 12.92 -19.32
CA GLY A 68 15.59 12.55 -18.35
C GLY A 68 15.11 12.33 -16.92
N ALA A 69 14.25 13.21 -16.39
CA ALA A 69 13.70 13.11 -15.04
C ALA A 69 12.78 11.88 -14.86
N ARG A 70 12.13 11.41 -15.93
CA ARG A 70 11.23 10.24 -15.88
C ARG A 70 11.96 8.95 -15.49
N ASP A 71 13.16 8.72 -16.00
CA ASP A 71 13.96 7.55 -15.62
C ASP A 71 14.44 7.64 -14.17
N LEU A 72 14.79 8.84 -13.70
CA LEU A 72 15.11 9.08 -12.29
C LEU A 72 13.91 8.83 -11.39
N LEU A 73 12.72 9.35 -11.73
CA LEU A 73 11.49 9.17 -10.96
C LEU A 73 11.02 7.72 -10.93
N ARG A 74 11.29 6.95 -11.99
CA ARG A 74 11.10 5.49 -12.01
C ARG A 74 12.14 4.73 -11.18
N GLY A 75 13.19 5.42 -10.72
CA GLY A 75 14.29 4.82 -9.96
C GLY A 75 15.24 3.97 -10.80
N ARG A 76 15.30 4.19 -12.12
CA ARG A 76 16.18 3.44 -13.04
C ARG A 76 17.66 3.43 -12.63
N PRO A 77 18.24 4.54 -12.12
CA PRO A 77 19.61 4.54 -11.60
C PRO A 77 19.82 3.67 -10.36
N LEU A 78 18.76 3.41 -9.59
CA LEU A 78 18.80 2.64 -8.34
C LEU A 78 18.42 1.17 -8.55
N GLY A 79 17.87 0.83 -9.72
CA GLY A 79 17.38 -0.52 -10.04
C GLY A 79 16.04 -0.89 -9.37
N HIS A 80 15.43 0.01 -8.61
CA HIS A 80 14.16 -0.20 -7.92
C HIS A 80 13.28 1.07 -7.92
N PRO A 81 11.94 0.97 -7.79
CA PRO A 81 11.05 2.12 -7.81
C PRO A 81 11.44 3.18 -6.79
N LEU A 82 11.45 4.46 -7.19
CA LEU A 82 11.85 5.56 -6.31
C LEU A 82 10.72 5.95 -5.32
N HIS A 83 9.46 5.75 -5.71
CA HIS A 83 8.30 6.12 -4.89
C HIS A 83 8.31 5.49 -3.47
N PRO A 84 8.51 4.16 -3.30
CA PRO A 84 8.56 3.54 -1.96
C PRO A 84 9.72 4.04 -1.09
N VAL A 85 10.84 4.45 -1.70
CA VAL A 85 11.97 5.03 -0.98
C VAL A 85 11.61 6.43 -0.48
N LEU A 86 11.06 7.27 -1.35
CA LEU A 86 10.70 8.64 -1.01
C LEU A 86 9.58 8.72 0.03
N VAL A 87 8.63 7.77 0.02
CA VAL A 87 7.49 7.78 0.95
C VAL A 87 7.88 7.56 2.41
N GLN A 88 9.09 7.04 2.69
CA GLN A 88 9.56 6.84 4.07
C GLN A 88 9.66 8.16 4.84
N VAL A 89 10.06 9.24 4.18
CA VAL A 89 10.17 10.57 4.79
C VAL A 89 8.81 11.10 5.26
N PRO A 90 7.78 11.24 4.40
CA PRO A 90 6.48 11.71 4.84
C PRO A 90 5.84 10.78 5.88
N VAL A 91 5.94 9.46 5.71
CA VAL A 91 5.37 8.49 6.65
C VAL A 91 5.99 8.64 8.04
N GLY A 92 7.33 8.66 8.12
CA GLY A 92 8.04 8.87 9.38
C GLY A 92 7.67 10.19 10.04
N CYS A 93 7.64 11.28 9.26
CA CYS A 93 7.28 12.60 9.77
C CYS A 93 5.86 12.65 10.33
N PHE A 94 4.87 12.11 9.61
CA PHE A 94 3.48 12.14 10.02
C PHE A 94 3.21 11.25 11.25
N LEU A 95 3.83 10.08 11.33
CA LEU A 95 3.77 9.21 12.51
C LEU A 95 4.40 9.89 13.73
N SER A 96 5.61 10.43 13.59
CA SER A 96 6.29 11.15 14.67
C SER A 96 5.51 12.39 15.13
N ALA A 97 4.89 13.13 14.19
CA ALA A 97 4.03 14.25 14.53
C ALA A 97 2.78 13.82 15.33
N GLY A 98 2.18 12.68 14.99
CA GLY A 98 1.06 12.10 15.75
C GLY A 98 1.44 11.74 17.19
N VAL A 99 2.64 11.17 17.39
CA VAL A 99 3.18 10.90 18.74
C VAL A 99 3.44 12.21 19.49
N LEU A 100 4.07 13.19 18.86
CA LEU A 100 4.36 14.47 19.50
C LEU A 100 3.10 15.29 19.80
N ASP A 101 2.00 15.04 19.10
CA ASP A 101 0.71 15.65 19.40
C ASP A 101 0.13 15.19 20.73
N ILE A 102 0.46 13.99 21.23
CA ILE A 102 0.02 13.49 22.54
C ILE A 102 1.02 13.80 23.66
N VAL A 103 2.26 14.14 23.32
CA VAL A 103 3.30 14.49 24.29
C VAL A 103 3.15 15.96 24.72
N PRO A 104 3.09 16.25 26.04
CA PRO A 104 3.10 17.63 26.54
C PRO A 104 4.30 18.41 26.02
N GLY A 105 4.06 19.60 25.45
CA GLY A 105 5.11 20.44 24.85
C GLY A 105 5.60 20.01 23.47
N GLY A 106 5.13 18.88 22.91
CA GLY A 106 5.57 18.36 21.61
C GLY A 106 5.02 19.12 20.40
N GLN A 107 4.08 20.04 20.59
CA GLN A 107 3.37 20.72 19.49
C GLN A 107 4.29 21.41 18.47
N PRO A 108 5.32 22.18 18.86
CA PRO A 108 6.20 22.85 17.90
C PRO A 108 6.92 21.84 17.00
N ALA A 109 7.46 20.76 17.59
CA ALA A 109 8.14 19.69 16.84
C ALA A 109 7.16 18.92 15.93
N ALA A 110 5.95 18.63 16.40
CA ALA A 110 4.89 18.03 15.58
C ALA A 110 4.57 18.90 14.36
N THR A 111 4.47 20.22 14.56
CA THR A 111 4.20 21.18 13.48
C THR A 111 5.32 21.22 12.44
N THR A 112 6.59 21.23 12.88
CA THR A 112 7.75 21.16 11.98
C THR A 112 7.75 19.86 11.18
N LEU A 113 7.53 18.72 11.84
CA LEU A 113 7.48 17.42 11.16
C LEU A 113 6.34 17.33 10.15
N MET A 114 5.16 17.88 10.44
CA MET A 114 4.07 17.95 9.45
C MET A 114 4.48 18.76 8.21
N ALA A 115 5.17 19.89 8.40
CA ALA A 115 5.65 20.70 7.28
C ALA A 115 6.71 19.96 6.45
N VAL A 116 7.69 19.31 7.10
CA VAL A 116 8.70 18.48 6.43
C VAL A 116 8.06 17.31 5.71
N GLY A 117 7.09 16.64 6.33
CA GLY A 117 6.34 15.54 5.71
C GLY A 117 5.57 15.97 4.47
N LEU A 118 4.90 17.12 4.51
CA LEU A 118 4.22 17.68 3.33
C LEU A 118 5.20 18.05 2.21
N ALA A 119 6.36 18.61 2.56
CA ALA A 119 7.41 18.89 1.57
C ALA A 119 7.96 17.61 0.94
N GLY A 120 8.21 16.56 1.74
CA GLY A 120 8.65 15.25 1.27
C GLY A 120 7.59 14.48 0.46
N ALA A 121 6.30 14.75 0.68
CA ALA A 121 5.22 14.13 -0.07
C ALA A 121 5.19 14.56 -1.55
N ALA A 122 5.67 15.76 -1.88
CA ALA A 122 5.68 16.26 -3.25
C ALA A 122 6.54 15.41 -4.21
N PRO A 123 7.85 15.18 -3.96
CA PRO A 123 8.66 14.31 -4.82
C PRO A 123 8.17 12.85 -4.80
N ALA A 124 7.68 12.36 -3.65
CA ALA A 124 7.09 11.02 -3.57
C ALA A 124 5.86 10.88 -4.47
N ALA A 125 4.96 11.88 -4.48
CA ALA A 125 3.78 11.89 -5.35
C ALA A 125 4.16 11.92 -6.83
N LEU A 126 5.17 12.71 -7.22
CA LEU A 126 5.65 12.75 -8.61
C LEU A 126 6.15 11.38 -9.07
N ALA A 127 6.99 10.71 -8.26
CA ALA A 127 7.45 9.37 -8.56
C ALA A 127 6.28 8.37 -8.66
N GLY A 128 5.34 8.44 -7.71
CA GLY A 128 4.17 7.56 -7.68
C GLY A 128 3.25 7.72 -8.89
N TRP A 129 3.02 8.94 -9.37
CA TRP A 129 2.23 9.18 -10.59
C TRP A 129 2.90 8.60 -11.83
N VAL A 130 4.22 8.72 -11.95
CA VAL A 130 4.97 8.13 -13.07
C VAL A 130 4.89 6.60 -13.04
N ASP A 131 5.03 5.98 -11.87
CA ASP A 131 4.93 4.52 -11.71
C ASP A 131 3.50 4.01 -11.94
N TRP A 132 2.49 4.80 -11.55
CA TRP A 132 1.07 4.49 -11.72
C TRP A 132 0.61 4.54 -13.18
N ALA A 133 1.20 5.43 -13.98
CA ALA A 133 0.85 5.61 -15.39
C ALA A 133 1.00 4.34 -16.24
N ASP A 134 1.89 3.43 -15.82
CA ASP A 134 2.21 2.18 -16.51
C ASP A 134 1.47 0.96 -15.92
N LEU A 135 0.57 1.15 -14.95
CA LEU A 135 -0.16 0.05 -14.30
C LEU A 135 -1.30 -0.52 -15.18
N PRO A 136 -1.54 -1.85 -15.13
CA PRO A 136 -2.74 -2.46 -15.71
C PRO A 136 -4.03 -1.91 -15.09
N PRO A 137 -5.18 -1.90 -15.82
CA PRO A 137 -6.40 -1.24 -15.40
C PRO A 137 -6.88 -1.59 -13.98
N GLN A 138 -6.86 -2.88 -13.61
CA GLN A 138 -7.30 -3.33 -12.29
C GLN A 138 -6.44 -2.76 -11.16
N GLN A 139 -5.11 -2.72 -11.36
CA GLN A 139 -4.18 -2.14 -10.39
C GLN A 139 -4.26 -0.61 -10.39
N ALA A 140 -4.47 0.00 -11.57
CA ALA A 140 -4.59 1.44 -11.71
C ALA A 140 -5.83 2.00 -10.98
N ARG A 141 -6.95 1.27 -10.91
CA ARG A 141 -8.13 1.66 -10.11
C ARG A 141 -7.81 1.76 -8.62
N VAL A 142 -7.15 0.75 -8.07
CA VAL A 142 -6.71 0.76 -6.65
C VAL A 142 -5.65 1.83 -6.42
N GLY A 143 -4.72 2.00 -7.37
CA GLY A 143 -3.73 3.08 -7.35
C GLY A 143 -4.35 4.48 -7.36
N LEU A 144 -5.47 4.67 -8.06
CA LEU A 144 -6.22 5.93 -8.03
C LEU A 144 -6.89 6.15 -6.67
N ALA A 145 -7.49 5.11 -6.07
CA ALA A 145 -8.04 5.21 -4.72
C ALA A 145 -6.96 5.52 -3.67
N HIS A 146 -5.76 4.94 -3.84
CA HIS A 146 -4.57 5.28 -3.04
C HIS A 146 -4.20 6.76 -3.22
N ALA A 147 -4.12 7.26 -4.45
CA ALA A 147 -3.83 8.66 -4.74
C ALA A 147 -4.88 9.62 -4.10
N VAL A 148 -6.17 9.30 -4.19
CA VAL A 148 -7.25 10.07 -3.54
C VAL A 148 -7.09 10.08 -2.02
N SER A 149 -6.74 8.94 -1.41
CA SER A 149 -6.49 8.86 0.04
C SER A 149 -5.29 9.72 0.46
N ASN A 150 -4.23 9.78 -0.36
CA ASN A 150 -3.10 10.68 -0.13
C ASN A 150 -3.48 12.16 -0.25
N VAL A 151 -4.33 12.53 -1.21
CA VAL A 151 -4.84 13.90 -1.32
C VAL A 151 -5.64 14.29 -0.07
N ALA A 152 -6.50 13.40 0.43
CA ALA A 152 -7.25 13.61 1.67
C ALA A 152 -6.30 13.77 2.88
N MET A 153 -5.29 12.91 2.99
CA MET A 153 -4.23 13.03 4.01
C MET A 153 -3.54 14.40 3.94
N ILE A 154 -3.07 14.81 2.77
CA ILE A 154 -2.39 16.10 2.55
C ILE A 154 -3.31 17.26 2.94
N ALA A 155 -4.57 17.25 2.50
CA ALA A 155 -5.54 18.29 2.85
C ALA A 155 -5.77 18.39 4.36
N CYS A 156 -5.83 17.26 5.07
CA CYS A 156 -5.93 17.21 6.52
C CYS A 156 -4.69 17.83 7.19
N TYR A 157 -3.47 17.48 6.76
CA TYR A 157 -2.25 18.05 7.34
C TYR A 157 -2.07 19.54 7.02
N VAL A 158 -2.42 20.00 5.83
CA VAL A 158 -2.44 21.44 5.49
C VAL A 158 -3.45 22.18 6.37
N THR A 159 -4.63 21.60 6.59
CA THR A 159 -5.66 22.19 7.47
C THR A 159 -5.20 22.20 8.92
N SER A 160 -4.50 21.15 9.38
CA SER A 160 -3.86 21.08 10.70
C SER A 160 -2.87 22.22 10.88
N LEU A 161 -1.92 22.38 9.95
CA LEU A 161 -0.92 23.44 9.99
C LEU A 161 -1.58 24.83 10.03
N ARG A 162 -2.57 25.06 9.15
CA ARG A 162 -3.32 26.33 9.10
C ARG A 162 -4.07 26.62 10.41
N ALA A 163 -4.62 25.59 11.06
CA ALA A 163 -5.29 25.77 12.35
C ALA A 163 -4.29 26.12 13.46
N ARG A 164 -3.12 25.47 13.48
CA ARG A 164 -2.06 25.74 14.47
C ARG A 164 -1.49 27.14 14.34
N THR A 165 -1.19 27.58 13.12
CA THR A 165 -0.67 28.94 12.86
C THR A 165 -1.68 30.05 13.18
N ARG A 166 -2.96 29.70 13.30
CA ARG A 166 -4.04 30.62 13.73
C ARG A 166 -4.38 30.52 15.21
N GLY A 167 -3.56 29.84 16.02
CA GLY A 167 -3.80 29.73 17.46
C GLY A 167 -4.90 28.74 17.84
N HIS A 168 -5.27 27.79 16.96
CA HIS A 168 -6.26 26.74 17.25
C HIS A 168 -5.60 25.35 17.34
N PRO A 169 -4.81 25.07 18.40
CA PRO A 169 -4.02 23.84 18.51
C PRO A 169 -4.87 22.58 18.61
N VAL A 170 -6.02 22.62 19.30
CA VAL A 170 -6.93 21.46 19.42
C VAL A 170 -7.50 21.07 18.06
N LYS A 171 -7.98 22.05 17.29
CA LYS A 171 -8.45 21.82 15.91
C LYS A 171 -7.32 21.28 15.04
N GLY A 172 -6.10 21.81 15.19
CA GLY A 172 -4.92 21.30 14.51
C GLY A 172 -4.67 19.81 14.81
N ARG A 173 -4.77 19.40 16.07
CA ARG A 173 -4.62 18.00 16.49
C ARG A 173 -5.71 17.09 15.90
N VAL A 174 -6.96 17.52 15.89
CA VAL A 174 -8.06 16.75 15.27
C VAL A 174 -7.78 16.48 13.79
N TRP A 175 -7.38 17.51 13.03
CA TRP A 175 -7.03 17.35 11.62
C TRP A 175 -5.76 16.52 11.41
N SER A 176 -4.78 16.59 12.32
CA SER A 176 -3.59 15.74 12.30
C SER A 176 -3.96 14.26 12.41
N PHE A 177 -4.82 13.89 13.35
CA PHE A 177 -5.29 12.51 13.50
C PHE A 177 -6.16 12.04 12.33
N ALA A 178 -7.03 12.91 11.80
CA ALA A 178 -7.78 12.60 10.58
C ALA A 178 -6.83 12.31 9.40
N GLY A 179 -5.76 13.11 9.27
CA GLY A 179 -4.70 12.88 8.29
C GLY A 179 -3.97 11.56 8.51
N LEU A 180 -3.69 11.20 9.77
CA LEU A 180 -3.05 9.94 10.12
C LEU A 180 -3.94 8.72 9.79
N THR A 181 -5.26 8.83 9.98
CA THR A 181 -6.21 7.80 9.55
C THR A 181 -6.20 7.65 8.02
N ALA A 182 -6.21 8.76 7.28
CA ALA A 182 -6.11 8.72 5.82
C ALA A 182 -4.77 8.13 5.34
N LEU A 183 -3.66 8.42 6.05
CA LEU A 183 -2.36 7.81 5.80
C LEU A 183 -2.40 6.29 5.97
N ALA A 184 -3.03 5.79 7.03
CA ALA A 184 -3.15 4.35 7.28
C ALA A 184 -3.96 3.63 6.18
N VAL A 185 -5.10 4.21 5.77
CA VAL A 185 -5.90 3.68 4.66
C VAL A 185 -5.09 3.71 3.36
N SER A 186 -4.42 4.82 3.07
CA SER A 186 -3.54 4.97 1.92
C SER A 186 -2.44 3.89 1.90
N GLY A 187 -1.75 3.68 3.03
CA GLY A 187 -0.72 2.66 3.17
C GLY A 187 -1.22 1.25 2.90
N ALA A 188 -2.41 0.91 3.39
CA ALA A 188 -3.04 -0.40 3.12
C ALA A 188 -3.38 -0.59 1.62
N LEU A 189 -3.90 0.45 0.95
CA LEU A 189 -4.14 0.41 -0.51
C LEU A 189 -2.84 0.28 -1.30
N GLY A 190 -1.81 1.06 -0.94
CA GLY A 190 -0.50 1.03 -1.60
C GLY A 190 0.19 -0.32 -1.46
N GLY A 191 0.13 -0.92 -0.27
CA GLY A 191 0.62 -2.28 -0.02
C GLY A 191 -0.07 -3.34 -0.87
N HIS A 192 -1.39 -3.22 -1.07
CA HIS A 192 -2.14 -4.13 -1.96
C HIS A 192 -1.69 -4.03 -3.41
N VAL A 193 -1.51 -2.81 -3.93
CA VAL A 193 -1.01 -2.59 -5.31
C VAL A 193 0.40 -3.17 -5.47
N ALA A 194 1.29 -2.91 -4.51
CA ALA A 194 2.67 -3.42 -4.55
C ALA A 194 2.72 -4.95 -4.52
N TYR A 195 1.96 -5.59 -3.61
CA TYR A 195 1.88 -7.05 -3.51
C TYR A 195 1.33 -7.69 -4.79
N ARG A 196 0.30 -7.09 -5.39
CA ARG A 196 -0.27 -7.62 -6.63
C ARG A 196 0.67 -7.48 -7.83
N ARG A 197 1.52 -6.46 -7.83
CA ARG A 197 2.55 -6.27 -8.86
C ARG A 197 3.63 -7.35 -8.77
N THR A 198 4.13 -7.65 -7.58
CA THR A 198 5.15 -8.70 -7.40
C THR A 198 4.64 -10.08 -7.81
N VAL A 199 3.39 -10.42 -7.45
CA VAL A 199 2.77 -11.68 -7.86
C VAL A 199 2.62 -11.76 -9.38
N ALA A 200 2.26 -10.65 -10.04
CA ALA A 200 2.15 -10.60 -11.50
C ALA A 200 3.51 -10.78 -12.18
N ASP A 201 4.57 -10.14 -11.65
CA ASP A 201 5.93 -10.24 -12.18
C ASP A 201 6.48 -11.68 -12.04
N GLN A 202 6.15 -12.37 -10.95
CA GLN A 202 6.54 -13.79 -10.75
C GLN A 202 5.77 -14.76 -11.65
N ALA A 203 4.54 -14.43 -12.02
CA ALA A 203 3.71 -15.26 -12.89
C ALA A 203 4.02 -15.08 -14.39
N ALA A 204 4.79 -14.05 -14.75
CA ALA A 204 5.26 -13.87 -16.12
C ALA A 204 6.25 -15.01 -16.49
N PRO A 205 6.10 -15.64 -17.67
CA PRO A 205 7.07 -16.66 -18.10
C PRO A 205 8.48 -16.05 -18.11
N PRO A 206 9.52 -16.80 -17.70
CA PRO A 206 10.88 -16.29 -17.71
C PRO A 206 11.17 -15.81 -19.14
N ALA A 207 11.66 -14.57 -19.26
CA ALA A 207 12.19 -14.10 -20.53
C ALA A 207 13.18 -15.15 -21.01
N GLY A 208 12.86 -15.81 -22.12
CA GLY A 208 13.75 -16.79 -22.73
C GLY A 208 15.15 -16.18 -22.89
N PRO A 209 16.22 -17.00 -22.89
CA PRO A 209 17.59 -16.48 -22.95
C PRO A 209 17.67 -15.43 -24.05
N GLN A 210 18.04 -14.20 -23.69
CA GLN A 210 18.23 -13.14 -24.66
C GLN A 210 19.18 -13.69 -25.72
N ALA A 211 18.69 -13.75 -26.96
CA ALA A 211 19.49 -14.23 -28.08
C ALA A 211 20.76 -13.38 -28.11
N VAL A 212 21.89 -14.02 -27.79
CA VAL A 212 23.22 -13.43 -27.96
C VAL A 212 23.27 -12.96 -29.42
N PRO A 213 23.47 -11.66 -29.68
CA PRO A 213 23.59 -11.21 -31.06
C PRO A 213 24.72 -12.01 -31.72
N PRO A 214 24.52 -12.51 -32.96
CA PRO A 214 25.52 -13.34 -33.62
C PRO A 214 26.86 -12.61 -33.61
N ALA A 215 27.90 -13.30 -33.14
CA ALA A 215 29.25 -12.77 -33.15
C ALA A 215 29.58 -12.33 -34.58
N THR A 216 29.92 -11.05 -34.74
CA THR A 216 30.43 -10.52 -36.00
C THR A 216 31.66 -11.33 -36.39
N PRO A 217 31.74 -11.90 -37.61
CA PRO A 217 32.92 -12.66 -38.02
C PRO A 217 34.12 -11.72 -38.02
N ASP A 218 35.18 -12.10 -37.30
CA ASP A 218 36.48 -11.43 -37.40
C ASP A 218 36.97 -11.54 -38.85
N THR A 219 37.04 -10.41 -39.53
CA THR A 219 37.76 -10.29 -40.81
C THR A 219 39.25 -10.48 -40.56
N PRO A 220 39.90 -11.52 -41.11
CA PRO A 220 41.34 -11.65 -41.00
C PRO A 220 42.04 -10.59 -41.87
N ARG A 221 43.07 -9.96 -41.31
CA ARG A 221 44.05 -9.13 -42.01
C ARG A 221 45.15 -9.99 -42.63
#